data_AF-A0A0B3B753-F1
#
_entry.id   AF-A0A0B3B753-F1
#
_cell.length_a   1.000
_cell.length_b   1.000
_cell.length_c   1.000
_cell.angle_alpha   90.00
_cell.angle_beta   90.00
_cell.angle_gamma   90.00
#
_symmetry.space_group_name_H-M   'P 1'
#
loop_
_entity.id
_entity.type
_entity.pdbx_description
1 polymer ?
#
loop_
_entity_poly.entity_id
_entity_poly.type
_entity_poly.pdbx_seq_one_letter_code
_entity_poly.pdbx_strand_id
1 'polypeptide(L)'
;MLTIAIAVLVAIGLLAVFLNERFEKESNGFENGKEGSVLGERQEYGIPESVFVELPEVPGDFNQVVELYYAGKISADYLSEAYYKQPEFYGNFKKDGLKQWLEPAKDRWAVNGFGITPASQEIKLGEANTAKARVFIYSSFGVRTFQGLRLRAEIPEELKEHLSIEFSEQEFLLEPNFPKFEKEWSQAVDVYFKAKGSIPEGRREIFFSIANPDLEKEKEWGEKYNGFYFNATTFKSGERVFRIILNVEGKV
;
A
#
# COMPACT_ATOMS: atom_id res chain seq x y z
N MET A 1 35.26 -16.46 -12.53
CA MET A 1 33.98 -15.71 -12.50
C MET A 1 32.80 -16.57 -12.01
N LEU A 2 32.69 -17.85 -12.38
CA LEU A 2 31.61 -18.74 -11.91
C LEU A 2 31.57 -18.97 -10.38
N THR A 3 32.73 -18.99 -9.72
CA THR A 3 32.84 -19.28 -8.29
C THR A 3 32.31 -18.16 -7.37
N ILE A 4 32.33 -16.90 -7.84
CA ILE A 4 31.87 -15.74 -7.07
C ILE A 4 30.34 -15.66 -7.07
N ALA A 5 29.69 -16.02 -8.18
CA ALA A 5 28.23 -16.01 -8.30
C ALA A 5 27.54 -17.03 -7.37
N ILE A 6 28.16 -18.20 -7.17
CA ILE A 6 27.63 -19.24 -6.27
C ILE A 6 27.73 -18.80 -4.80
N ALA A 7 28.82 -18.14 -4.40
CA ALA A 7 29.00 -17.64 -3.04
C ALA A 7 27.98 -16.56 -2.66
N VAL A 8 27.62 -15.67 -3.60
CA VAL A 8 26.61 -14.62 -3.38
C VAL A 8 25.21 -15.20 -3.23
N LEU A 9 24.82 -16.18 -4.06
CA LEU A 9 23.52 -16.82 -3.95
C LEU A 9 23.36 -17.62 -2.65
N VAL A 10 24.42 -18.30 -2.20
CA VAL A 10 24.43 -19.01 -0.91
C VAL A 10 24.33 -18.02 0.26
N ALA A 11 25.01 -16.86 0.19
CA ALA A 11 24.93 -15.84 1.23
C ALA A 11 23.53 -15.20 1.34
N ILE A 12 22.85 -14.96 0.21
CA ILE A 12 21.48 -14.43 0.20
C ILE A 12 20.49 -15.47 0.76
N GLY A 13 20.63 -16.74 0.36
CA GLY A 13 19.80 -17.82 0.91
C GLY A 13 19.98 -17.98 2.42
N LEU A 14 21.21 -17.94 2.91
CA LEU A 14 21.50 -18.01 4.34
C LEU A 14 20.99 -16.78 5.12
N LEU A 15 21.05 -15.59 4.52
CA LEU A 15 20.51 -14.38 5.15
C LEU A 15 18.97 -14.43 5.26
N ALA A 16 18.28 -14.94 4.24
CA ALA A 16 16.83 -15.12 4.27
C ALA A 16 16.41 -16.16 5.33
N VAL A 17 17.13 -17.28 5.45
CA VAL A 17 16.89 -18.29 6.48
C VAL A 17 17.18 -17.73 7.87
N PHE A 18 18.28 -16.98 8.05
CA PHE A 18 18.64 -16.40 9.34
C PHE A 18 17.67 -15.31 9.80
N LEU A 19 17.16 -14.49 8.88
CA LEU A 19 16.10 -13.52 9.18
C LEU A 19 14.81 -14.24 9.55
N ASN A 20 14.41 -15.29 8.80
CA ASN A 20 13.21 -16.07 9.12
C ASN A 20 13.31 -16.75 10.51
N GLU A 21 14.44 -17.38 10.83
CA GLU A 21 14.66 -18.02 12.15
C GLU A 21 14.70 -17.02 13.30
N ARG A 22 15.24 -15.82 13.08
CA ARG A 22 15.24 -14.77 14.10
C ARG A 22 13.82 -14.27 14.37
N PHE A 23 13.02 -14.10 13.32
CA PHE A 23 11.60 -13.75 13.45
C PHE A 23 10.82 -14.86 14.17
N GLU A 24 11.04 -16.13 13.85
CA GLU A 24 10.42 -17.25 14.56
C GLU A 24 10.83 -17.33 16.04
N LYS A 25 12.09 -17.02 16.38
CA LYS A 25 12.54 -17.00 17.79
C LYS A 25 11.98 -15.81 18.57
N GLU A 26 11.84 -14.66 17.94
CA GLU A 26 11.23 -13.48 18.56
C GLU A 26 9.69 -13.65 18.66
N SER A 27 9.03 -14.35 17.74
CA SER A 27 7.59 -14.64 17.80
C SER A 27 7.23 -15.75 18.80
N ASN A 28 8.08 -16.76 18.97
CA ASN A 28 7.87 -17.86 19.94
C ASN A 28 7.94 -17.42 21.42
N GLY A 29 8.31 -16.17 21.71
CA GLY A 29 8.24 -15.58 23.05
C GLY A 29 6.91 -14.88 23.38
N PHE A 30 6.01 -14.75 22.41
CA PHE A 30 4.69 -14.16 22.59
C PHE A 30 3.67 -15.29 22.71
N GLU A 31 3.29 -15.62 23.94
CA GLU A 31 2.10 -16.45 24.16
C GLU A 31 0.92 -15.83 23.41
N ASN A 32 0.22 -16.66 22.63
CA ASN A 32 -1.04 -16.35 21.94
C ASN A 32 -2.08 -15.83 22.94
N GLY A 33 -1.99 -14.54 23.28
CA GLY A 33 -2.98 -13.82 24.04
C GLY A 33 -4.26 -13.77 23.22
N LYS A 34 -5.26 -14.55 23.64
CA LYS A 34 -6.63 -14.47 23.12
C LYS A 34 -7.31 -13.12 23.36
N GLU A 35 -6.70 -12.22 24.14
CA GLU A 35 -7.20 -10.86 24.33
C GLU A 35 -6.72 -9.95 23.19
N GLY A 36 -7.68 -9.44 22.42
CA GLY A 36 -7.45 -8.38 21.43
C GLY A 36 -7.27 -8.84 19.98
N SER A 37 -7.47 -10.11 19.62
CA SER A 37 -7.35 -10.54 18.21
C SER A 37 -8.38 -9.81 17.32
N VAL A 38 -7.97 -9.40 16.12
CA VAL A 38 -8.87 -8.74 15.14
C VAL A 38 -10.15 -9.56 14.87
N LEU A 39 -10.04 -10.89 14.88
CA LEU A 39 -11.21 -11.76 14.72
C LEU A 39 -12.20 -11.63 15.88
N GLY A 40 -11.71 -11.46 17.12
CA GLY A 40 -12.55 -11.13 18.26
C GLY A 40 -13.21 -9.76 18.10
N GLU A 41 -12.45 -8.75 17.66
CA GLU A 41 -12.99 -7.40 17.42
C GLU A 41 -14.08 -7.39 16.34
N ARG A 42 -13.95 -8.18 15.27
CA ARG A 42 -14.95 -8.24 14.19
C ARG A 42 -16.33 -8.68 14.65
N GLN A 43 -16.41 -9.59 15.62
CA GLN A 43 -17.68 -10.04 16.17
C GLN A 43 -18.40 -8.90 16.92
N GLU A 44 -17.64 -7.97 17.50
CA GLU A 44 -18.18 -6.82 18.24
C GLU A 44 -18.66 -5.69 17.33
N TYR A 45 -18.24 -5.67 16.05
CA TYR A 45 -18.64 -4.61 15.11
C TYR A 45 -20.12 -4.64 14.75
N GLY A 46 -20.81 -5.77 14.91
CA GLY A 46 -22.18 -5.95 14.41
C GLY A 46 -22.27 -6.02 12.88
N ILE A 47 -21.15 -6.31 12.20
CA ILE A 47 -21.09 -6.53 10.74
C ILE A 47 -21.06 -8.04 10.48
N PRO A 48 -21.89 -8.58 9.56
CA PRO A 48 -21.89 -10.02 9.26
C PRO A 48 -20.53 -10.52 8.74
N GLU A 49 -20.10 -11.72 9.16
CA GLU A 49 -18.81 -12.30 8.70
C GLU A 49 -18.71 -12.45 7.18
N SER A 50 -19.84 -12.63 6.49
CA SER A 50 -19.91 -12.71 5.02
C SER A 50 -19.37 -11.47 4.31
N VAL A 51 -19.28 -10.33 4.99
CA VAL A 51 -18.69 -9.09 4.47
C VAL A 51 -17.18 -9.23 4.22
N PHE A 52 -16.51 -10.10 4.96
CA PHE A 52 -15.06 -10.26 4.94
C PHE A 52 -14.60 -11.53 4.20
N VAL A 53 -15.51 -12.27 3.57
CA VAL A 53 -15.24 -13.61 3.02
C VAL A 53 -14.22 -13.63 1.87
N GLU A 54 -14.09 -12.53 1.13
CA GLU A 54 -13.12 -12.40 0.04
C GLU A 54 -11.74 -11.91 0.52
N LEU A 55 -11.63 -11.51 1.79
CA LEU A 55 -10.36 -11.07 2.36
C LEU A 55 -9.49 -12.29 2.69
N PRO A 56 -8.16 -12.15 2.61
CA PRO A 56 -7.27 -13.18 3.14
C PRO A 56 -7.54 -13.44 4.63
N GLU A 57 -7.19 -14.63 5.09
CA GLU A 57 -7.23 -14.97 6.51
C GLU A 57 -6.38 -13.98 7.31
N VAL A 58 -6.89 -13.54 8.46
CA VAL A 58 -6.21 -12.58 9.32
C VAL A 58 -5.03 -13.26 10.00
N PRO A 59 -3.79 -12.76 9.85
CA PRO A 59 -2.63 -13.29 10.55
C PRO A 59 -2.82 -13.26 12.08
N GLY A 60 -2.33 -14.30 12.78
CA GLY A 60 -2.45 -14.38 14.25
C GLY A 60 -1.69 -13.26 14.99
N ASP A 61 -0.63 -12.74 14.36
CA ASP A 61 0.22 -11.65 14.81
C ASP A 61 -0.18 -10.28 14.24
N PHE A 62 -1.37 -10.17 13.63
CA PHE A 62 -1.82 -8.96 12.93
C PHE A 62 -1.58 -7.67 13.71
N ASN A 63 -2.09 -7.58 14.95
CA ASN A 63 -2.01 -6.35 15.73
C ASN A 63 -0.57 -5.93 16.03
N GLN A 64 0.29 -6.89 16.36
CA GLN A 64 1.69 -6.63 16.69
C GLN A 64 2.43 -6.08 15.47
N VAL A 65 2.24 -6.70 14.31
CA VAL A 65 2.87 -6.26 13.06
C VAL A 65 2.36 -4.89 12.62
N VAL A 66 1.05 -4.64 12.74
CA VAL A 66 0.45 -3.33 12.43
C VAL A 66 0.98 -2.25 13.39
N GLU A 67 1.10 -2.54 14.68
CA GLU A 67 1.69 -1.63 15.66
C GLU A 67 3.16 -1.31 15.31
N LEU A 68 3.96 -2.34 15.02
CA LEU A 68 5.37 -2.16 14.62
C LEU A 68 5.49 -1.33 13.34
N TYR A 69 4.60 -1.55 12.36
CA TYR A 69 4.57 -0.79 11.12
C TYR A 69 4.27 0.69 11.38
N TYR A 70 3.20 1.00 12.13
CA TYR A 70 2.85 2.40 12.45
C TYR A 70 3.83 3.08 13.40
N ALA A 71 4.55 2.31 14.23
CA ALA A 71 5.68 2.80 15.04
C ALA A 71 6.98 3.00 14.22
N GLY A 72 6.97 2.71 12.92
CA GLY A 72 8.12 2.84 12.02
C GLY A 72 9.24 1.84 12.30
N LYS A 73 8.93 0.71 12.96
CA LYS A 73 9.89 -0.34 13.31
C LYS A 73 10.12 -1.35 12.19
N ILE A 74 9.14 -1.51 11.29
CA ILE A 74 9.24 -2.33 10.09
C ILE A 74 8.80 -1.52 8.87
N SER A 75 9.32 -1.83 7.68
CA SER A 75 8.89 -1.20 6.44
C SER A 75 7.66 -1.87 5.86
N ALA A 76 6.99 -1.18 4.93
CA ALA A 76 5.85 -1.73 4.19
C ALA A 76 6.19 -2.99 3.38
N ASP A 77 7.47 -3.23 3.07
CA ASP A 77 7.91 -4.43 2.34
C ASP A 77 7.69 -5.74 3.13
N TYR A 78 7.59 -5.66 4.46
CA TYR A 78 7.31 -6.80 5.32
C TYR A 78 5.83 -7.17 5.39
N LEU A 79 4.95 -6.35 4.84
CA LEU A 79 3.50 -6.56 4.90
C LEU A 79 3.03 -7.35 3.67
N SER A 80 2.53 -8.57 3.92
CA SER A 80 1.84 -9.36 2.91
C SER A 80 0.41 -8.88 2.68
N GLU A 81 -0.24 -9.39 1.63
CA GLU A 81 -1.66 -9.15 1.35
C GLU A 81 -2.55 -9.38 2.57
N ALA A 82 -2.23 -10.39 3.39
CA ALA A 82 -3.02 -10.73 4.57
C ALA A 82 -3.07 -9.62 5.63
N TYR A 83 -2.15 -8.65 5.59
CA TYR A 83 -2.17 -7.48 6.45
C TYR A 83 -2.92 -6.33 5.81
N TYR A 84 -2.40 -5.80 4.69
CA TYR A 84 -2.91 -4.54 4.15
C TYR A 84 -4.31 -4.65 3.50
N LYS A 85 -4.77 -5.87 3.20
CA LYS A 85 -6.15 -6.10 2.74
C LYS A 85 -7.17 -6.08 3.89
N GLN A 86 -6.75 -6.09 5.15
CA GLN A 86 -7.68 -6.01 6.27
C GLN A 86 -8.08 -4.55 6.50
N PRO A 87 -9.36 -4.22 6.66
CA PRO A 87 -9.78 -2.85 6.94
C PRO A 87 -9.18 -2.30 8.24
N GLU A 88 -8.94 -3.16 9.23
CA GLU A 88 -8.31 -2.82 10.52
C GLU A 88 -6.86 -2.36 10.37
N PHE A 89 -6.21 -2.65 9.24
CA PHE A 89 -4.87 -2.14 8.93
C PHE A 89 -4.88 -0.61 8.84
N TYR A 90 -6.01 -0.01 8.44
CA TYR A 90 -6.12 1.42 8.23
C TYR A 90 -6.62 2.10 9.51
N GLY A 91 -5.78 2.94 10.11
CA GLY A 91 -6.04 3.52 11.44
C GLY A 91 -7.36 4.30 11.62
N ASN A 92 -8.04 4.69 10.53
CA ASN A 92 -9.35 5.35 10.59
C ASN A 92 -10.54 4.38 10.44
N PHE A 93 -10.35 3.08 10.26
CA PHE A 93 -11.44 2.13 10.08
C PHE A 93 -12.38 2.07 11.27
N LYS A 94 -11.86 1.90 12.50
CA LYS A 94 -12.71 1.83 13.71
C LYS A 94 -13.51 3.12 13.93
N LYS A 95 -12.94 4.27 13.60
CA LYS A 95 -13.56 5.58 13.82
C LYS A 95 -14.57 5.95 12.72
N ASP A 96 -14.15 5.86 11.47
CA ASP A 96 -14.90 6.35 10.31
C ASP A 96 -15.47 5.21 9.46
N GLY A 97 -14.71 4.13 9.28
CA GLY A 97 -15.12 2.98 8.47
C GLY A 97 -16.31 2.22 9.05
N LEU A 98 -16.28 1.88 10.34
CA LEU A 98 -17.40 1.23 11.02
C LEU A 98 -18.66 2.09 10.96
N LYS A 99 -18.53 3.40 11.19
CA LYS A 99 -19.66 4.33 11.06
C LYS A 99 -20.27 4.29 9.66
N GLN A 100 -19.43 4.32 8.61
CA GLN A 100 -19.93 4.26 7.24
C GLN A 100 -20.62 2.92 6.90
N TRP A 101 -20.19 1.84 7.52
CA TRP A 101 -20.78 0.51 7.35
C TRP A 101 -22.10 0.32 8.10
N LEU A 102 -22.16 0.76 9.35
CA LEU A 102 -23.31 0.57 10.23
C LEU A 102 -24.39 1.64 10.00
N GLU A 103 -23.98 2.83 9.60
CA GLU A 103 -24.86 3.99 9.38
C GLU A 103 -24.60 4.61 8.00
N PRO A 104 -24.74 3.86 6.89
CA PRO A 104 -24.51 4.41 5.56
C PRO A 104 -25.51 5.54 5.30
N ALA A 105 -25.02 6.66 4.76
CA ALA A 105 -25.87 7.79 4.43
C ALA A 105 -26.91 7.37 3.38
N LYS A 106 -28.19 7.49 3.74
CA LYS A 106 -29.32 6.99 2.94
C LYS A 106 -29.46 7.73 1.60
N ASP A 107 -29.01 8.99 1.56
CA ASP A 107 -29.08 9.90 0.42
C ASP A 107 -27.78 10.02 -0.37
N ARG A 108 -26.65 9.58 0.21
CA ARG A 108 -25.30 9.71 -0.38
C ARG A 108 -24.47 8.47 -0.07
N TRP A 109 -24.62 7.46 -0.91
CA TRP A 109 -23.67 6.37 -0.95
C TRP A 109 -22.33 6.94 -1.43
N ALA A 110 -21.19 6.49 -0.89
CA ALA A 110 -19.88 6.92 -1.37
C ALA A 110 -19.70 6.37 -2.79
N VAL A 111 -20.14 7.12 -3.79
CA VAL A 111 -20.04 6.78 -5.21
C VAL A 111 -18.59 6.71 -5.66
N ASN A 112 -17.68 7.31 -4.90
CA ASN A 112 -16.24 7.29 -5.16
C ASN A 112 -15.45 7.61 -3.89
N GLY A 113 -14.15 7.33 -3.96
CA GLY A 113 -13.19 7.69 -2.92
C GLY A 113 -12.07 6.67 -2.84
N PHE A 114 -10.86 7.15 -2.59
CA PHE A 114 -9.70 6.32 -2.33
C PHE A 114 -8.84 6.94 -1.21
N GLY A 115 -8.00 6.12 -0.61
CA GLY A 115 -6.94 6.52 0.30
C GLY A 115 -5.60 5.91 -0.11
N ILE A 116 -4.52 6.47 0.44
CA ILE A 116 -3.16 5.97 0.29
C ILE A 116 -2.50 5.95 1.66
N THR A 117 -1.84 4.84 2.00
CA THR A 117 -1.03 4.72 3.21
C THR A 117 0.30 4.05 2.89
N PRO A 118 1.44 4.53 3.41
CA PRO A 118 1.55 5.74 4.24
C PRO A 118 1.42 7.00 3.37
N ALA A 119 1.00 8.12 3.98
CA ALA A 119 0.96 9.42 3.29
C ALA A 119 2.36 10.04 3.08
N SER A 120 3.35 9.58 3.83
CA SER A 120 4.75 10.00 3.73
C SER A 120 5.65 8.81 4.04
N GLN A 121 6.66 8.58 3.22
CA GLN A 121 7.71 7.59 3.50
C GLN A 121 9.08 8.22 3.33
N GLU A 122 10.01 7.84 4.19
CA GLU A 122 11.42 8.22 4.07
C GLU A 122 12.22 6.99 3.64
N ILE A 123 12.98 7.14 2.57
CA ILE A 123 13.82 6.08 1.99
C ILE A 123 15.22 6.62 1.72
N LYS A 124 16.18 5.71 1.63
CA LYS A 124 17.57 6.03 1.30
C LYS A 124 17.94 5.42 -0.03
N LEU A 125 18.66 6.17 -0.87
CA LEU A 125 19.28 5.63 -2.05
C LEU A 125 20.43 4.71 -1.64
N GLY A 126 20.30 3.41 -1.94
CA GLY A 126 21.29 2.40 -1.57
C GLY A 126 22.56 2.45 -2.43
N GLU A 127 23.52 1.60 -2.10
CA GLU A 127 24.84 1.52 -2.77
C GLU A 127 24.77 1.22 -4.28
N ALA A 128 23.68 0.60 -4.74
CA ALA A 128 23.41 0.33 -6.15
C ALA A 128 22.73 1.50 -6.87
N ASN A 129 22.64 2.68 -6.24
CA ASN A 129 21.94 3.85 -6.72
C ASN A 129 20.45 3.60 -6.99
N THR A 130 19.86 2.71 -6.19
CA THR A 130 18.45 2.36 -6.24
C THR A 130 17.81 2.46 -4.87
N ALA A 131 16.51 2.72 -4.86
CA ALA A 131 15.67 2.61 -3.67
C ALA A 131 14.31 2.06 -4.04
N LYS A 132 13.60 1.54 -3.04
CA LYS A 132 12.24 1.04 -3.19
C LYS A 132 11.38 1.64 -2.08
N ALA A 133 10.20 2.11 -2.45
CA ALA A 133 9.12 2.42 -1.53
C ALA A 133 7.92 1.53 -1.85
N ARG A 134 7.08 1.26 -0.85
CA ARG A 134 5.81 0.54 -1.02
C ARG A 134 4.70 1.34 -0.38
N VAL A 135 3.65 1.57 -1.15
CA VAL A 135 2.42 2.24 -0.70
C VAL A 135 1.23 1.33 -0.93
N PHE A 136 0.19 1.47 -0.10
CA PHE A 136 -1.06 0.77 -0.22
C PHE A 136 -2.15 1.76 -0.61
N ILE A 137 -2.78 1.52 -1.75
CA ILE A 137 -3.87 2.34 -2.29
C ILE A 137 -5.16 1.55 -2.13
N TYR A 138 -6.23 2.17 -1.65
CA TYR A 138 -7.45 1.46 -1.30
C TYR A 138 -8.70 2.29 -1.55
N SER A 139 -9.82 1.63 -1.86
CA SER A 139 -11.14 2.25 -1.92
C SER A 139 -11.49 2.78 -0.54
N SER A 140 -11.93 4.03 -0.45
CA SER A 140 -12.46 4.58 0.80
C SER A 140 -13.60 3.69 1.31
N PHE A 141 -13.83 3.65 2.62
CA PHE A 141 -14.90 2.84 3.20
C PHE A 141 -16.26 3.21 2.59
N GLY A 142 -17.17 2.23 2.48
CA GLY A 142 -18.51 2.45 1.95
C GLY A 142 -18.60 2.62 0.43
N VAL A 143 -17.49 2.47 -0.31
CA VAL A 143 -17.48 2.63 -1.77
C VAL A 143 -18.09 1.42 -2.47
N ARG A 144 -19.03 1.68 -3.38
CA ARG A 144 -19.86 0.67 -4.07
C ARG A 144 -19.49 0.42 -5.53
N THR A 145 -18.49 1.13 -6.01
CA THR A 145 -18.16 1.27 -7.43
C THR A 145 -16.67 1.01 -7.63
N PHE A 146 -16.32 0.50 -8.80
CA PHE A 146 -14.93 0.32 -9.19
C PHE A 146 -14.27 1.67 -9.42
N GLN A 147 -13.09 1.89 -8.86
CA GLN A 147 -12.36 3.16 -8.92
C GLN A 147 -11.15 3.01 -9.84
N GLY A 148 -11.21 3.64 -11.02
CA GLY A 148 -10.05 3.77 -11.90
C GLY A 148 -9.18 4.94 -11.48
N LEU A 149 -7.88 4.71 -11.31
CA LEU A 149 -6.90 5.75 -11.02
C LEU A 149 -5.53 5.46 -11.64
N ARG A 150 -4.75 6.52 -11.86
CA ARG A 150 -3.34 6.45 -12.23
C ARG A 150 -2.48 7.21 -11.24
N LEU A 151 -1.36 6.62 -10.84
CA LEU A 151 -0.38 7.29 -10.00
C LEU A 151 0.68 8.01 -10.85
N ARG A 152 0.98 9.26 -10.49
CA ARG A 152 1.98 10.08 -11.17
C ARG A 152 2.98 10.64 -10.18
N ALA A 153 4.26 10.53 -10.50
CA ALA A 153 5.32 11.21 -9.78
C ALA A 153 5.49 12.66 -10.28
N GLU A 154 5.61 13.60 -9.35
CA GLU A 154 6.02 14.98 -9.58
C GLU A 154 7.52 15.10 -9.26
N ILE A 155 8.35 14.83 -10.26
CA ILE A 155 9.81 14.91 -10.12
C ILE A 155 10.25 16.38 -10.21
N PRO A 156 10.94 16.92 -9.18
CA PRO A 156 11.54 18.25 -9.25
C PRO A 156 12.43 18.43 -10.48
N GLU A 157 12.46 19.62 -11.07
CA GLU A 157 13.16 19.89 -12.33
C GLU A 157 14.64 19.49 -12.25
N GLU A 158 15.28 19.80 -11.12
CA GLU A 158 16.67 19.48 -10.84
C GLU A 158 16.98 17.98 -10.72
N LEU A 159 15.97 17.12 -10.65
CA LEU A 159 16.12 15.66 -10.56
C LEU A 159 15.70 14.92 -11.84
N LYS A 160 15.01 15.57 -12.79
CA LYS A 160 14.42 14.88 -13.96
C LYS A 160 15.44 14.13 -14.82
N GLU A 161 16.62 14.70 -14.99
CA GLU A 161 17.71 14.08 -15.76
C GLU A 161 18.52 13.06 -14.94
N HIS A 162 18.42 13.11 -13.62
CA HIS A 162 19.26 12.33 -12.71
C HIS A 162 18.53 11.16 -12.04
N LEU A 163 17.19 11.14 -12.09
CA LEU A 163 16.36 10.17 -11.38
C LEU A 163 15.32 9.54 -12.31
N SER A 164 15.29 8.20 -12.34
CA SER A 164 14.18 7.41 -12.86
C SER A 164 13.24 7.04 -11.72
N ILE A 165 11.94 7.11 -11.97
CA ILE A 165 10.92 6.53 -11.09
C ILE A 165 10.06 5.59 -11.93
N GLU A 166 9.96 4.35 -11.48
CA GLU A 166 9.16 3.30 -12.09
C GLU A 166 8.18 2.73 -11.06
N PHE A 167 7.05 2.21 -11.52
CA PHE A 167 6.02 1.64 -10.66
C PHE A 167 5.83 0.16 -10.99
N SER A 168 5.56 -0.70 -10.00
CA SER A 168 5.16 -2.09 -10.27
C SER A 168 3.86 -2.17 -11.06
N GLU A 169 2.96 -1.24 -10.79
CA GLU A 169 1.72 -0.98 -11.52
C GLU A 169 1.49 0.52 -11.43
N GLN A 170 1.12 1.18 -12.53
CA GLN A 170 0.91 2.64 -12.53
C GLN A 170 -0.59 2.99 -12.51
N GLU A 171 -1.44 2.08 -12.97
CA GLU A 171 -2.87 2.31 -13.10
C GLU A 171 -3.63 1.17 -12.45
N PHE A 172 -4.60 1.53 -11.62
CA PHE A 172 -5.24 0.59 -10.71
C PHE A 172 -6.74 0.71 -10.88
N LEU A 173 -7.39 -0.44 -10.76
CA LEU A 173 -8.82 -0.53 -10.58
C LEU A 173 -9.07 -1.06 -9.17
N LEU A 174 -9.44 -0.17 -8.25
CA LEU A 174 -9.80 -0.60 -6.90
C LEU A 174 -11.25 -1.08 -6.92
N GLU A 175 -11.47 -2.23 -6.31
CA GLU A 175 -12.81 -2.80 -6.24
C GLU A 175 -13.63 -2.16 -5.11
N PRO A 176 -14.96 -2.27 -5.17
CA PRO A 176 -15.84 -1.86 -4.08
C PRO A 176 -15.46 -2.48 -2.73
N ASN A 177 -15.79 -1.79 -1.65
CA ASN A 177 -15.76 -2.34 -0.30
C ASN A 177 -17.10 -2.23 0.42
N PHE A 178 -18.19 -2.09 -0.33
CA PHE A 178 -19.55 -2.16 0.18
C PHE A 178 -20.49 -2.74 -0.87
N PRO A 179 -21.39 -3.69 -0.52
CA PRO A 179 -21.72 -4.18 0.81
C PRO A 179 -20.86 -5.36 1.29
N LYS A 180 -19.73 -5.63 0.64
CA LYS A 180 -18.67 -6.54 1.10
C LYS A 180 -17.32 -5.98 0.68
N PHE A 181 -16.25 -6.37 1.35
CA PHE A 181 -14.89 -6.06 0.90
C PHE A 181 -14.53 -6.99 -0.26
N GLU A 182 -14.47 -6.46 -1.48
CA GLU A 182 -14.00 -7.23 -2.63
C GLU A 182 -12.50 -7.42 -2.58
N LYS A 183 -11.98 -8.44 -3.28
CA LYS A 183 -10.58 -8.86 -3.17
C LYS A 183 -9.61 -7.71 -3.47
N GLU A 184 -9.83 -6.94 -4.52
CA GLU A 184 -8.93 -5.87 -4.96
C GLU A 184 -9.35 -4.47 -4.46
N TRP A 185 -10.06 -4.39 -3.33
CA TRP A 185 -10.43 -3.12 -2.69
C TRP A 185 -9.21 -2.33 -2.19
N SER A 186 -8.08 -3.00 -1.97
CA SER A 186 -6.81 -2.45 -1.53
C SER A 186 -5.65 -3.11 -2.28
N GLN A 187 -4.67 -2.35 -2.76
CA GLN A 187 -3.56 -2.85 -3.57
C GLN A 187 -2.23 -2.25 -3.11
N ALA A 188 -1.17 -3.06 -3.14
CA ALA A 188 0.19 -2.60 -2.88
C ALA A 188 0.86 -2.14 -4.19
N VAL A 189 1.59 -1.04 -4.12
CA VAL A 189 2.31 -0.46 -5.25
C VAL A 189 3.75 -0.22 -4.84
N ASP A 190 4.66 -0.86 -5.55
CA ASP A 190 6.08 -0.62 -5.38
C ASP A 190 6.52 0.52 -6.30
N VAL A 191 7.20 1.49 -5.71
CA VAL A 191 7.81 2.64 -6.41
C VAL A 191 9.31 2.46 -6.38
N TYR A 192 9.90 2.29 -7.55
CA TYR A 192 11.32 2.05 -7.75
C TYR A 192 12.01 3.34 -8.15
N PHE A 193 13.06 3.68 -7.44
CA PHE A 193 13.91 4.84 -7.71
C PHE A 193 15.24 4.34 -8.24
N LYS A 194 15.74 4.96 -9.29
CA LYS A 194 17.06 4.65 -9.86
C LYS A 194 17.76 5.92 -10.28
N ALA A 195 18.94 6.19 -9.73
CA ALA A 195 19.76 7.29 -10.23
C ALA A 195 20.34 6.95 -11.61
N LYS A 196 20.24 7.91 -12.53
CA LYS A 196 20.81 7.84 -13.89
C LYS A 196 22.17 8.53 -14.00
N GLY A 197 22.55 9.29 -12.97
CA GLY A 197 23.81 10.00 -12.85
C GLY A 197 23.97 10.52 -11.43
N SER A 198 24.87 11.48 -11.24
CA SER A 198 25.12 12.02 -9.90
C SER A 198 23.93 12.85 -9.43
N ILE A 199 23.33 12.44 -8.31
CA ILE A 199 22.32 13.21 -7.60
C ILE A 199 23.04 13.93 -6.47
N PRO A 200 22.92 15.27 -6.34
CA PRO A 200 23.56 15.96 -5.24
C PRO A 200 23.09 15.42 -3.90
N GLU A 201 23.99 15.37 -2.92
CA GLU A 201 23.69 14.88 -1.57
C GLU A 201 22.54 15.63 -0.90
N GLY A 202 21.88 14.93 0.02
CA GLY A 202 20.88 15.49 0.92
C GLY A 202 19.46 14.98 0.67
N ARG A 203 18.52 15.64 1.34
CA ARG A 203 17.11 15.28 1.39
C ARG A 203 16.37 15.83 0.17
N ARG A 204 15.59 14.99 -0.52
CA ARG A 204 14.74 15.37 -1.67
C ARG A 204 13.31 14.94 -1.41
N GLU A 205 12.36 15.83 -1.67
CA GLU A 205 10.94 15.52 -1.57
C GLU A 205 10.38 15.30 -2.97
N ILE A 206 9.75 14.14 -3.16
CA ILE A 206 9.08 13.76 -4.40
C ILE A 206 7.61 13.58 -4.05
N PHE A 207 6.76 14.37 -4.69
CA PHE A 207 5.33 14.29 -4.48
C PHE A 207 4.69 13.38 -5.51
N PHE A 208 3.56 12.80 -5.14
CA PHE A 208 2.78 11.96 -6.02
C PHE A 208 1.35 12.45 -6.04
N SER A 209 0.78 12.49 -7.24
CA SER A 209 -0.60 12.89 -7.49
C SER A 209 -1.35 11.80 -8.23
N ILE A 210 -2.67 11.91 -8.19
CA ILE A 210 -3.57 11.03 -8.92
C ILE A 210 -4.01 11.71 -10.23
N ALA A 211 -3.93 10.94 -11.30
CA ALA A 211 -4.33 11.30 -12.65
C ALA A 211 -5.33 10.28 -13.20
N ASN A 212 -6.00 10.64 -14.29
CA ASN A 212 -6.87 9.70 -15.00
C ASN A 212 -6.04 8.50 -15.47
N PRO A 213 -6.62 7.30 -15.45
CA PRO A 213 -6.14 6.21 -16.29
C PRO A 213 -6.01 6.65 -17.74
N ASP A 214 -5.18 5.96 -18.50
CA ASP A 214 -5.12 6.08 -19.94
C ASP A 214 -6.49 5.77 -20.54
N LEU A 215 -6.82 6.49 -21.62
CA LEU A 215 -8.16 6.44 -22.24
C LEU A 215 -8.59 5.02 -22.63
N GLU A 216 -7.63 4.16 -22.98
CA GLU A 216 -7.88 2.77 -23.31
C GLU A 216 -8.37 1.97 -22.08
N LYS A 217 -7.67 2.06 -20.94
CA LYS A 217 -8.10 1.42 -19.69
C LYS A 217 -9.39 2.01 -19.15
N GLU A 218 -9.55 3.33 -19.22
CA GLU A 218 -10.79 3.99 -18.79
C GLU A 218 -11.99 3.47 -19.60
N LYS A 219 -11.83 3.30 -20.92
CA LYS A 219 -12.86 2.73 -21.77
C LYS A 219 -13.11 1.26 -21.45
N GLU A 220 -12.05 0.45 -21.33
CA GLU A 220 -12.14 -0.98 -20.99
C GLU A 220 -12.93 -1.18 -19.69
N TRP A 221 -12.55 -0.47 -18.62
CA TRP A 221 -13.21 -0.59 -17.33
C TRP A 221 -14.64 -0.02 -17.36
N GLY A 222 -14.86 1.08 -18.07
CA GLY A 222 -16.18 1.66 -18.26
C GLY A 222 -17.16 0.71 -18.97
N GLU A 223 -16.69 0.00 -19.99
CA GLU A 223 -17.48 -1.01 -20.71
C GLU A 223 -17.70 -2.25 -19.85
N LYS A 224 -16.66 -2.75 -19.18
CA LYS A 224 -16.71 -3.97 -18.37
C LYS A 224 -17.61 -3.83 -17.14
N TYR A 225 -17.58 -2.70 -16.46
CA TYR A 225 -18.32 -2.44 -15.22
C TYR A 225 -19.38 -1.35 -15.41
N ASN A 226 -20.04 -1.34 -16.57
CA ASN A 226 -21.03 -0.36 -17.00
C ASN A 226 -21.99 0.07 -15.85
N GLY A 227 -22.03 1.37 -15.56
CA GLY A 227 -22.86 1.96 -14.49
C GLY A 227 -22.29 1.82 -13.07
N PHE A 228 -21.22 1.06 -12.89
CA PHE A 228 -20.53 0.82 -11.60
C PHE A 228 -19.04 1.20 -11.62
N TYR A 229 -18.53 1.73 -12.72
CA TYR A 229 -17.17 2.29 -12.82
C TYR A 229 -17.17 3.81 -12.62
N PHE A 230 -16.19 4.30 -11.86
CA PHE A 230 -15.91 5.73 -11.67
C PHE A 230 -14.43 6.04 -11.88
N ASN A 231 -14.18 7.13 -12.62
CA ASN A 231 -12.86 7.74 -12.67
C ASN A 231 -12.67 8.59 -11.40
N ALA A 232 -11.86 8.08 -10.47
CA ALA A 232 -11.75 8.58 -9.10
C ALA A 232 -11.06 9.96 -9.01
N THR A 233 -10.48 10.44 -10.10
CA THR A 233 -9.79 11.72 -10.18
C THR A 233 -10.71 12.93 -10.27
N THR A 234 -11.99 12.72 -10.60
CA THR A 234 -12.98 13.79 -10.80
C THR A 234 -13.07 14.75 -9.59
N PHE A 235 -12.66 14.30 -8.40
CA PHE A 235 -12.69 15.08 -7.16
C PHE A 235 -11.30 15.49 -6.62
N LYS A 236 -10.21 14.92 -7.14
CA LYS A 236 -8.85 15.08 -6.58
C LYS A 236 -7.73 15.18 -7.63
N SER A 237 -8.08 15.44 -8.89
CA SER A 237 -7.09 15.51 -9.98
C SER A 237 -6.04 16.59 -9.68
N GLY A 238 -4.77 16.20 -9.66
CA GLY A 238 -3.65 17.09 -9.38
C GLY A 238 -3.39 17.38 -7.90
N GLU A 239 -4.18 16.83 -6.97
CA GLU A 239 -3.83 16.90 -5.55
C GLU A 239 -2.67 15.95 -5.22
N ARG A 240 -1.76 16.41 -4.38
CA ARG A 240 -0.68 15.59 -3.84
C ARG A 240 -1.25 14.65 -2.79
N VAL A 241 -1.19 13.35 -3.07
CA VAL A 241 -1.82 12.31 -2.26
C VAL A 241 -0.83 11.59 -1.35
N PHE A 242 0.45 11.55 -1.71
CA PHE A 242 1.53 11.13 -0.83
C PHE A 242 2.87 11.75 -1.24
N ARG A 243 3.86 11.66 -0.36
CA ARG A 243 5.24 12.08 -0.65
C ARG A 243 6.25 11.02 -0.26
N ILE A 244 7.36 11.00 -0.99
CA ILE A 244 8.55 10.24 -0.64
C ILE A 244 9.69 11.21 -0.36
N ILE A 245 10.33 11.04 0.79
CA ILE A 245 11.54 11.72 1.18
C ILE A 245 12.70 10.80 0.82
N LEU A 246 13.43 11.13 -0.25
CA LEU A 246 14.59 10.40 -0.72
C LEU A 246 15.85 11.04 -0.12
N ASN A 247 16.56 10.29 0.71
CA ASN A 247 17.87 10.67 1.23
C ASN A 247 18.98 10.13 0.34
N VAL A 248 19.82 11.03 -0.17
CA VAL A 248 21.00 10.72 -0.95
C VAL A 248 22.23 10.96 -0.09
N GLU A 249 22.98 9.91 0.19
CA GLU A 249 24.23 9.97 0.97
C GLU A 249 25.43 9.69 0.06
N GLY A 250 26.46 10.53 0.15
CA GLY A 250 27.66 10.41 -0.68
C GLY A 250 27.47 10.98 -2.10
N LYS A 251 28.60 11.26 -2.77
CA LYS A 251 28.63 11.47 -4.22
C LYS A 251 28.34 10.15 -4.92
N VAL A 252 27.06 9.91 -5.16
CA VAL A 252 26.53 8.91 -6.09
C VAL A 252 26.86 9.30 -7.53
#